data_AF-A0A3S1N9U0-F1
#
_entry.id   AF-A0A3S1N9U0-F1
#
_cell.length_a   1.000
_cell.length_b   1.000
_cell.length_c   1.000
_cell.angle_alpha   90.00
_cell.angle_beta   90.00
_cell.angle_gamma   90.00
#
_symmetry.space_group_name_H-M   'P 1'
#
loop_
_entity.id
_entity.type
_entity.pdbx_description
1 polymer ?
#
loop_
_entity_poly.entity_id
_entity_poly.type
_entity_poly.pdbx_seq_one_letter_code
_entity_poly.pdbx_strand_id
1 'polypeptide(L)' 'MSKDNKPGTPKDTHYAKLRRAHRDQKAGGAPAFRPRQPLPPGESPGDGLVRLYGLRTVRA' A
#
# COMPACT_ATOMS: atom_id res chain seq x y z
N MET A 1 -29.41 -21.00 4.83
CA MET A 1 -28.27 -20.58 3.99
C MET A 1 -27.36 -19.66 4.79
N SER A 2 -26.59 -20.19 5.74
CA SER A 2 -25.63 -19.40 6.51
C SER A 2 -24.32 -19.35 5.74
N LYS A 3 -23.93 -18.16 5.27
CA LYS A 3 -22.62 -17.95 4.66
C LYS A 3 -21.67 -17.63 5.79
N ASP A 4 -20.89 -18.62 6.22
CA ASP A 4 -19.72 -18.40 7.07
C ASP A 4 -18.71 -17.54 6.29
N ASN A 5 -18.81 -16.21 6.44
CA ASN A 5 -17.92 -15.25 5.81
C ASN A 5 -16.58 -15.22 6.55
N LYS A 6 -15.87 -16.36 6.59
CA LYS A 6 -14.50 -16.39 7.08
C LYS A 6 -13.62 -15.71 6.03
N PRO A 7 -12.96 -14.59 6.34
CA PRO A 7 -12.14 -13.89 5.36
C PRO A 7 -10.95 -14.79 4.94
N GLY A 8 -10.59 -14.72 3.66
CA GLY A 8 -9.39 -15.38 3.15
C GLY A 8 -9.58 -16.80 2.62
N THR A 9 -10.83 -17.24 2.37
CA THR A 9 -11.02 -18.52 1.68
C THR A 9 -10.56 -18.45 0.22
N PRO A 10 -10.22 -19.59 -0.42
CA PRO A 10 -9.95 -19.63 -1.85
C PRO A 10 -11.11 -19.08 -2.70
N LYS A 11 -12.36 -19.27 -2.25
CA LYS A 11 -13.56 -18.72 -2.87
C LYS A 11 -13.59 -17.19 -2.78
N ASP A 12 -13.24 -16.62 -1.62
CA ASP A 12 -13.17 -15.17 -1.47
C ASP A 12 -12.11 -14.56 -2.37
N THR A 13 -10.95 -15.22 -2.50
CA THR A 13 -9.89 -14.79 -3.42
C THR A 13 -10.36 -14.84 -4.87
N HIS A 14 -11.05 -15.91 -5.27
CA HIS A 14 -11.62 -16.05 -6.61
C HIS A 14 -12.59 -14.91 -6.93
N TYR A 15 -13.58 -14.68 -6.05
CA TYR A 15 -14.57 -13.63 -6.26
C TYR A 15 -14.01 -12.22 -6.07
N ALA A 16 -12.98 -12.02 -5.26
CA ALA A 16 -12.29 -10.74 -5.14
C ALA A 16 -11.55 -10.37 -6.44
N LYS A 17 -10.88 -11.34 -7.07
CA LYS A 17 -10.22 -11.16 -8.38
C LYS A 17 -11.23 -10.82 -9.47
N LEU A 18 -12.34 -11.57 -9.57
CA LEU A 18 -13.41 -11.28 -10.53
C LEU A 18 -14.01 -9.88 -10.32
N ARG A 19 -14.34 -9.51 -9.08
CA ARG A 19 -14.88 -8.17 -8.78
C ARG A 19 -13.90 -7.05 -9.16
N ARG A 20 -12.60 -7.24 -8.95
CA ARG A 20 -11.56 -6.28 -9.41
C ARG A 20 -11.57 -6.17 -10.94
N ALA A 21 -11.50 -7.29 -11.65
CA ALA A 21 -11.49 -7.30 -13.12
C ALA A 21 -12.71 -6.60 -13.74
N HIS A 22 -13.92 -6.84 -13.21
CA HIS A 22 -15.14 -6.17 -13.67
C HIS A 22 -15.12 -4.66 -13.41
N ARG A 23 -14.60 -4.23 -12.25
CA ARG A 23 -14.46 -2.79 -11.95
C ARG A 23 -13.45 -2.14 -12.87
N ASP A 24 -12.31 -2.78 -13.08
CA ASP A 24 -11.23 -2.27 -13.93
C ASP A 24 -11.74 -2.17 -15.38
N GLN A 25 -12.45 -3.19 -15.88
CA GLN A 25 -13.08 -3.13 -17.21
C GLN A 25 -14.09 -1.97 -17.34
N LYS A 26 -14.93 -1.74 -16.33
CA LYS A 26 -15.88 -0.59 -16.33
C LYS A 26 -15.19 0.76 -16.22
N ALA A 27 -14.03 0.83 -15.57
CA ALA A 27 -13.27 2.06 -15.36
C ALA A 27 -12.32 2.40 -16.53
N GLY A 28 -12.39 1.70 -17.66
CA GLY A 28 -11.55 1.95 -18.83
C GLY A 28 -10.29 1.08 -18.90
N GLY A 29 -10.22 -0.02 -18.14
CA GLY A 29 -9.16 -1.01 -18.19
C GLY A 29 -8.39 -1.18 -16.89
N ALA A 30 -7.47 -2.15 -16.87
CA ALA A 30 -6.55 -2.34 -15.75
C ALA A 30 -5.67 -1.09 -15.57
N PRO A 31 -5.42 -0.62 -14.33
CA PRO A 31 -4.51 0.48 -14.10
C PRO A 31 -3.14 0.11 -14.68
N ALA A 32 -2.61 0.94 -15.57
CA ALA A 32 -1.28 0.75 -16.12
C ALA A 32 -0.29 0.61 -14.96
N PHE A 33 0.53 -0.45 -14.98
CA PHE A 33 1.62 -0.62 -14.02
C PHE A 33 2.58 0.56 -14.20
N ARG A 34 2.50 1.54 -13.31
CA ARG A 34 3.41 2.67 -13.26
C ARG A 34 4.50 2.31 -12.26
N PRO A 35 5.69 1.87 -12.72
CA PRO A 35 6.81 1.72 -11.81
C PRO A 35 7.04 3.07 -11.12
N ARG A 36 7.07 3.06 -9.79
CA ARG A 36 7.40 4.27 -9.03
C ARG A 36 8.84 4.61 -9.37
N GLN A 37 9.10 5.84 -9.80
CA GLN A 37 10.47 6.31 -9.97
C GLN A 37 11.19 6.18 -8.63
N PRO A 38 12.37 5.52 -8.58
CA PRO A 38 13.16 5.47 -7.37
C PRO A 38 13.53 6.91 -6.99
N LEU A 39 13.12 7.35 -5.80
CA LEU A 39 13.58 8.61 -5.26
C LEU A 39 15.07 8.44 -4.89
N PRO A 40 15.97 9.35 -5.30
CA PRO A 40 17.33 9.34 -4.81
C PRO A 40 17.32 9.50 -3.28
N PRO A 41 18.33 8.96 -2.57
CA PRO A 41 18.50 9.25 -1.16
C PRO A 41 18.52 10.77 -0.96
N GLY A 42 17.71 11.25 -0.03
CA GLY A 42 17.61 12.68 0.26
C GLY A 42 18.98 13.26 0.61
N GLU A 43 19.25 14.46 0.13
CA GLU A 43 20.51 15.16 0.38
C GLU A 43 20.79 15.25 1.88
N SER A 44 22.04 14.89 2.25
CA SER A 44 22.52 15.03 3.61
C SER A 44 22.33 16.48 4.06
N PRO A 45 21.98 16.72 5.33
CA PRO A 45 21.91 18.08 5.82
C PRO A 45 23.22 18.81 5.56
N GLY A 46 23.13 20.03 5.01
CA GLY A 46 24.28 20.93 4.94
C GLY A 46 24.85 21.17 6.33
N ASP A 47 26.15 21.48 6.40
CA ASP A 47 26.87 21.68 7.65
C ASP A 47 26.07 22.57 8.62
N GLY A 48 25.78 22.03 9.81
CA GLY A 48 25.03 22.71 10.87
C GLY A 48 23.53 22.38 10.98
N LEU A 49 22.94 21.58 10.06
CA LEU A 49 21.53 21.21 10.13
C LEU A 49 21.30 19.82 10.76
N VAL A 50 20.80 19.75 11.99
CA VAL A 50 20.45 18.46 12.63
C VAL A 50 18.97 18.14 12.42
N ARG A 51 18.66 17.08 11.66
CA ARG A 51 17.29 16.56 11.51
C ARG A 51 17.02 15.51 12.59
N LEU A 52 16.53 15.97 13.74
CA LEU A 52 16.26 15.10 14.89
C LEU A 52 14.89 14.42 14.74
N TYR A 53 14.88 13.14 14.37
CA TYR A 53 13.67 12.32 14.30
C TYR A 53 13.56 11.43 15.54
N GLY A 54 12.40 11.42 16.19
CA GLY A 54 12.14 10.53 17.33
C GLY A 54 12.67 11.03 18.69
N LEU A 55 12.50 12.33 18.98
CA LEU A 55 12.61 12.87 20.34
C LEU A 55 11.59 12.17 21.26
N ARG A 56 12.03 11.16 22.00
CA ARG A 56 11.25 10.49 23.05
C ARG A 56 12.02 10.55 24.36
N THR A 57 11.38 11.02 25.43
CA THR A 57 11.88 10.90 26.80
C THR A 57 11.18 9.71 27.47
N VAL A 58 11.95 8.83 28.10
CA VAL A 58 11.42 7.71 28.90
C VAL A 58 12.03 7.81 30.29
N ARG A 59 11.21 7.83 31.33
CA ARG A 59 11.63 7.79 32.74
C ARG A 59 11.59 6.33 33.21
N ALA A 60 12.66 5.88 33.87
CA ALA A 60 12.77 4.56 34.49
C ALA A 60 11.88 4.43 35.74
#